data_AF-A0A7D5C0U3-F1
#
_entry.id   AF-A0A7D5C0U3-F1
#
_cell.length_a   1.000
_cell.length_b   1.000
_cell.length_c   1.000
_cell.angle_alpha   90.00
_cell.angle_beta   90.00
_cell.angle_gamma   90.00
#
_symmetry.space_group_name_H-M   'P 1'
#
loop_
_entity.id
_entity.type
_entity.pdbx_description
1 polymer ?
#
loop_
_entity_poly.entity_id
_entity_poly.type
_entity_poly.pdbx_seq_one_letter_code
_entity_poly.pdbx_strand_id
1 'polypeptide(L)'
;MAADQPFEYFRHTDGSSDCFHSDSVSDSHRIAMEVTLKALHNRIRAVTGKPVEIDDERWVGIRPNFVVADIRVTSPLQVAAEVYYRSERLALGRKLDTMFENDYRTFLVFHTDGRHDVDRVQRYIRRVAPLRIGRFNPESLEVTLGDLFSEQKFELNAASRDVLPNYIAR
;
A
#
# COMPACT_ATOMS: atom_id res chain seq x y z
N MET A 1 -30.58 22.40 14.44
CA MET A 1 -29.13 22.25 14.65
C MET A 1 -28.86 20.75 14.69
N ALA A 2 -28.65 20.15 13.52
CA ALA A 2 -28.34 18.73 13.40
C ALA A 2 -26.84 18.55 13.65
N ALA A 3 -26.49 17.55 14.44
CA ALA A 3 -25.13 17.20 14.79
C ALA A 3 -24.32 16.88 13.51
N ASP A 4 -23.15 17.51 13.38
CA ASP A 4 -22.12 17.14 12.40
C ASP A 4 -21.89 15.63 12.47
N GLN A 5 -22.20 14.94 11.37
CA GLN A 5 -21.91 13.52 11.23
C GLN A 5 -20.40 13.37 11.02
N PRO A 6 -19.65 12.73 11.93
CA PRO A 6 -18.19 12.65 11.84
C PRO A 6 -17.69 11.69 10.75
N PHE A 7 -18.58 11.24 9.85
CA PHE A 7 -18.34 10.30 8.76
C PHE A 7 -18.84 10.84 7.41
N GLU A 8 -18.68 12.14 7.15
CA GLU A 8 -18.84 12.62 5.79
C GLU A 8 -17.75 11.99 4.89
N TYR A 9 -18.19 11.43 3.77
CA TYR A 9 -17.35 10.72 2.80
C TYR A 9 -16.48 11.71 2.01
N PHE A 10 -15.31 11.24 1.58
CA PHE A 10 -14.40 12.04 0.76
C PHE A 10 -15.02 12.28 -0.62
N ARG A 11 -15.24 13.54 -0.99
CA ARG A 11 -15.69 13.94 -2.33
C ARG A 11 -14.54 14.54 -3.12
N HIS A 12 -14.34 14.05 -4.34
CA HIS A 12 -13.42 14.66 -5.28
C HIS A 12 -13.88 16.06 -5.67
N THR A 13 -12.94 17.01 -5.74
CA THR A 13 -13.24 18.39 -6.18
C THR A 13 -13.63 18.48 -7.65
N ASP A 14 -13.29 17.47 -8.46
CA ASP A 14 -13.60 17.40 -9.89
C ASP A 14 -14.94 16.68 -10.20
N GLY A 15 -15.64 16.22 -9.17
CA GLY A 15 -16.92 15.53 -9.30
C GLY A 15 -16.82 14.08 -9.82
N SER A 16 -15.63 13.50 -9.85
CA SER A 16 -15.48 12.06 -10.11
C SER A 16 -16.08 11.19 -9.00
N SER A 17 -16.37 9.93 -9.32
CA SER A 17 -16.93 8.94 -8.39
C SER A 17 -16.01 8.75 -7.17
N ASP A 18 -16.60 8.50 -6.01
CA ASP A 18 -15.85 8.19 -4.78
C ASP A 18 -14.76 7.15 -5.08
N CYS A 19 -13.53 7.56 -4.78
CA CYS A 19 -12.30 6.77 -4.73
C CYS A 19 -12.52 5.26 -4.55
N PHE A 20 -13.31 4.90 -3.53
CA PHE A 20 -13.42 3.54 -3.00
C PHE A 20 -14.67 2.76 -3.42
N HIS A 21 -15.44 3.22 -4.41
CA HIS A 21 -16.67 2.54 -4.83
C HIS A 21 -16.39 1.48 -5.90
N SER A 22 -15.79 0.34 -5.50
CA SER A 22 -15.79 -0.88 -6.30
C SER A 22 -16.45 -2.02 -5.52
N ASP A 23 -17.49 -2.65 -6.09
CA ASP A 23 -18.23 -3.78 -5.50
C ASP A 23 -17.36 -5.03 -5.23
N SER A 24 -16.08 -4.98 -5.59
CA SER A 24 -15.11 -6.08 -5.47
C SER A 24 -14.23 -6.02 -4.22
N VAL A 25 -14.29 -4.92 -3.46
CA VAL A 25 -13.43 -4.69 -2.28
C VAL A 25 -14.25 -4.86 -1.00
N SER A 26 -13.82 -5.76 -0.11
CA SER A 26 -14.47 -5.92 1.20
C SER A 26 -14.34 -4.64 2.03
N ASP A 27 -15.36 -4.30 2.83
CA ASP A 27 -15.35 -3.11 3.69
C ASP A 27 -14.10 -3.00 4.58
N SER A 28 -13.60 -4.11 5.12
CA SER A 28 -12.37 -4.13 5.93
C SER A 28 -11.14 -3.68 5.15
N HIS A 29 -11.03 -4.08 3.88
CA HIS A 29 -9.93 -3.67 3.02
C HIS A 29 -10.03 -2.18 2.68
N ARG A 30 -11.24 -1.69 2.39
CA ARG A 30 -11.49 -0.26 2.15
C ARG A 30 -11.10 0.60 3.35
N ILE A 31 -11.53 0.22 4.56
CA ILE A 31 -11.16 0.96 5.78
C ILE A 31 -9.64 0.96 5.98
N ALA A 32 -8.98 -0.18 5.76
CA ALA A 32 -7.52 -0.25 5.84
C ALA A 32 -6.84 0.67 4.81
N MET A 33 -7.36 0.75 3.58
CA MET A 33 -6.89 1.68 2.55
C MET A 33 -7.08 3.13 2.96
N GLU A 34 -8.28 3.53 3.40
CA GLU A 34 -8.58 4.90 3.82
C GLU A 34 -7.67 5.37 4.96
N VAL A 35 -7.50 4.53 5.99
CA VAL A 35 -6.64 4.84 7.14
C VAL A 35 -5.17 4.92 6.70
N THR A 36 -4.72 4.01 5.84
CA THR A 36 -3.35 4.02 5.29
C THR A 36 -3.11 5.26 4.44
N LEU A 37 -4.08 5.64 3.59
CA LEU A 37 -4.03 6.83 2.75
C LEU A 37 -3.87 8.08 3.59
N LYS A 38 -4.70 8.23 4.63
CA LYS A 38 -4.63 9.36 5.58
C LYS A 38 -3.27 9.41 6.29
N ALA A 39 -2.76 8.27 6.76
CA ALA A 39 -1.47 8.19 7.43
C ALA A 39 -0.32 8.58 6.50
N LEU A 40 -0.35 8.09 5.24
CA LEU A 40 0.64 8.39 4.23
C LEU A 40 0.63 9.88 3.85
N HIS A 41 -0.55 10.43 3.56
CA HIS A 41 -0.74 11.86 3.28
C HIS A 41 -0.14 12.72 4.39
N ASN A 42 -0.52 12.46 5.65
CA ASN A 42 -0.06 13.22 6.80
C ASN A 42 1.45 13.10 6.99
N ARG A 43 2.02 11.90 6.80
CA ARG A 43 3.45 11.67 6.91
C ARG A 43 4.24 12.45 5.87
N ILE A 44 3.81 12.41 4.61
CA ILE A 44 4.48 13.14 3.51
C ILE A 44 4.36 14.64 3.72
N ARG A 45 3.17 15.14 4.06
CA ARG A 45 2.96 16.57 4.36
C ARG A 45 3.83 17.03 5.52
N ALA A 46 3.93 16.25 6.60
CA ALA A 46 4.75 16.59 7.77
C ALA A 46 6.26 16.63 7.44
N VAL A 47 6.74 15.75 6.55
CA VAL A 47 8.17 15.70 6.18
C VAL A 47 8.53 16.76 5.14
N THR A 48 7.63 17.04 4.20
CA THR A 48 7.95 17.88 3.01
C THR A 48 7.42 19.30 3.13
N GLY A 49 6.41 19.55 3.95
CA GLY A 49 5.70 20.83 4.04
C GLY A 49 4.89 21.20 2.78
N LYS A 50 4.79 20.31 1.79
CA LYS A 50 4.13 20.58 0.51
C LYS A 50 2.72 19.94 0.44
N PRO A 51 1.84 20.46 -0.42
CA PRO A 51 0.61 19.76 -0.80
C PRO A 51 0.92 18.36 -1.33
N VAL A 52 0.05 17.39 -1.05
CA VAL A 52 0.23 15.99 -1.45
C VAL A 52 -0.86 15.64 -2.45
N GLU A 53 -0.45 15.22 -3.64
CA GLU A 53 -1.34 14.65 -4.66
C GLU A 53 -1.37 13.14 -4.46
N ILE A 54 -2.51 12.63 -4.03
CA ILE A 54 -2.70 11.23 -3.65
C ILE A 54 -4.00 10.72 -4.25
N ASP A 55 -3.93 9.56 -4.87
CA ASP A 55 -5.05 8.82 -5.42
C ASP A 55 -5.08 7.41 -4.80
N ASP A 56 -6.22 6.75 -4.87
CA ASP A 56 -6.40 5.33 -4.61
C ASP A 56 -6.73 4.53 -5.89
N GLU A 57 -6.47 3.23 -5.86
CA GLU A 57 -6.71 2.28 -6.97
C GLU A 57 -6.22 2.78 -8.35
N ARG A 58 -5.00 3.35 -8.41
CA ARG A 58 -4.44 3.91 -9.66
C ARG A 58 -3.36 3.04 -10.29
N TRP A 59 -3.25 3.17 -11.61
CA TRP A 59 -2.23 2.49 -12.38
C TRP A 59 -0.83 3.07 -12.11
N VAL A 60 0.13 2.17 -11.97
CA VAL A 60 1.57 2.44 -12.08
C VAL A 60 2.09 1.63 -13.26
N GLY A 61 2.81 2.30 -14.17
CA GLY A 61 3.21 1.74 -15.45
C GLY A 61 2.20 1.98 -16.57
N ILE A 62 2.56 1.53 -17.77
CA ILE A 62 1.75 1.60 -18.99
C ILE A 62 1.52 0.20 -19.53
N ARG A 63 0.44 -0.01 -20.29
CA ARG A 63 0.15 -1.31 -20.90
C ARG A 63 1.32 -1.75 -21.82
N PRO A 64 1.68 -3.05 -21.83
CA PRO A 64 1.02 -4.16 -21.13
C PRO A 64 1.46 -4.34 -19.66
N ASN A 65 2.51 -3.66 -19.20
CA ASN A 65 3.15 -3.87 -17.90
C ASN A 65 2.72 -2.80 -16.90
N PHE A 66 1.53 -2.99 -16.31
CA PHE A 66 1.03 -2.12 -15.25
C PHE A 66 0.58 -2.91 -14.02
N VAL A 67 0.61 -2.24 -12.87
CA VAL A 67 -0.01 -2.69 -11.63
C VAL A 67 -1.01 -1.64 -11.15
N VAL A 68 -2.08 -2.07 -10.49
CA VAL A 68 -2.98 -1.18 -9.78
C VAL A 68 -2.46 -1.09 -8.35
N ALA A 69 -2.03 0.10 -7.96
CA ALA A 69 -1.64 0.38 -6.58
C ALA A 69 -2.89 0.73 -5.78
N ASP A 70 -3.01 0.20 -4.57
CA ASP A 70 -4.12 0.57 -3.68
C ASP A 70 -4.08 2.06 -3.35
N ILE A 71 -2.88 2.63 -3.17
CA ILE A 71 -2.66 4.07 -2.94
C ILE A 71 -1.44 4.52 -3.75
N ARG A 72 -1.55 5.67 -4.42
CA ARG A 72 -0.49 6.26 -5.25
C ARG A 72 -0.36 7.75 -4.95
N VAL A 73 0.85 8.19 -4.65
CA VAL A 73 1.24 9.60 -4.49
C VAL A 73 2.12 9.99 -5.66
N THR A 74 1.73 11.02 -6.39
CA THR A 74 2.50 11.55 -7.54
C THR A 74 3.35 12.76 -7.16
N SER A 75 2.93 13.51 -6.15
CA SER A 75 3.59 14.73 -5.69
C SER A 75 3.44 14.87 -4.17
N PRO A 76 4.46 15.36 -3.44
CA PRO A 76 5.77 15.82 -3.92
C PRO A 76 6.81 14.68 -4.10
N LEU A 77 6.43 13.44 -3.82
CA LEU A 77 7.30 12.25 -3.90
C LEU A 77 6.51 11.12 -4.58
N GLN A 78 7.14 10.40 -5.50
CA GLN A 78 6.54 9.21 -6.12
C GLN A 78 6.59 8.03 -5.14
N VAL A 79 5.46 7.81 -4.46
CA VAL A 79 5.30 6.76 -3.45
C VAL A 79 4.00 6.01 -3.69
N ALA A 80 4.05 4.69 -3.60
CA ALA A 80 2.87 3.84 -3.60
C ALA A 80 2.71 3.13 -2.24
N ALA A 81 1.51 2.68 -1.93
CA ALA A 81 1.28 1.75 -0.85
C ALA A 81 0.35 0.62 -1.30
N GLU A 82 0.69 -0.60 -0.88
CA GLU A 82 -0.09 -1.82 -1.10
C GLU A 82 -0.60 -2.30 0.25
N VAL A 83 -1.90 -2.52 0.34
CA VAL A 83 -2.60 -3.04 1.51
C VAL A 83 -2.93 -4.51 1.27
N TYR A 84 -2.55 -5.40 2.18
CA TYR A 84 -2.80 -6.83 2.05
C TYR A 84 -3.80 -7.30 3.10
N TYR A 85 -4.95 -7.78 2.64
CA TYR A 85 -5.98 -8.39 3.50
C TYR A 85 -6.21 -9.86 3.17
N ARG A 86 -7.03 -10.19 2.16
CA ARG A 86 -7.40 -11.58 1.82
C ARG A 86 -6.80 -12.10 0.51
N SER A 87 -5.87 -11.35 -0.07
CA SER A 87 -5.16 -11.73 -1.29
C SER A 87 -4.49 -13.09 -1.13
N GLU A 88 -4.68 -14.00 -2.09
CA GLU A 88 -4.08 -15.35 -2.04
C GLU A 88 -2.56 -15.32 -2.22
N ARG A 89 -2.08 -14.40 -3.05
CA ARG A 89 -0.67 -14.19 -3.36
C ARG A 89 -0.34 -12.72 -3.19
N LEU A 90 0.85 -12.45 -2.66
CA LEU A 90 1.41 -11.11 -2.57
C LEU A 90 2.01 -10.68 -3.91
N ALA A 91 2.61 -11.63 -4.64
CA ALA A 91 3.28 -11.40 -5.93
C ALA A 91 4.27 -10.23 -5.89
N LEU A 92 5.05 -10.13 -4.81
CA LEU A 92 5.91 -8.98 -4.54
C LEU A 92 6.97 -8.76 -5.62
N GLY A 93 7.45 -9.82 -6.30
CA GLY A 93 8.38 -9.69 -7.42
C GLY A 93 7.79 -8.79 -8.50
N ARG A 94 6.72 -9.25 -9.15
CA ARG A 94 6.05 -8.47 -10.20
C ARG A 94 5.65 -7.07 -9.72
N LYS A 95 5.05 -6.96 -8.53
CA LYS A 95 4.55 -5.66 -8.04
C LYS A 95 5.68 -4.67 -7.80
N LEU A 96 6.69 -5.05 -7.03
CA LEU A 96 7.78 -4.14 -6.70
C LEU A 96 8.66 -3.84 -7.91
N ASP A 97 8.92 -4.84 -8.77
CA ASP A 97 9.66 -4.63 -10.02
C ASP A 97 8.95 -3.54 -10.87
N THR A 98 7.63 -3.65 -11.09
CA THR A 98 6.88 -2.63 -11.84
C THR A 98 6.84 -1.26 -11.13
N MET A 99 6.74 -1.22 -9.80
CA MET A 99 6.78 0.06 -9.06
C MET A 99 8.15 0.74 -9.23
N PHE A 100 9.23 0.00 -9.05
CA PHE A 100 10.59 0.53 -9.10
C PHE A 100 10.98 0.97 -10.51
N GLU A 101 10.60 0.21 -11.54
CA GLU A 101 10.78 0.58 -12.96
C GLU A 101 10.07 1.90 -13.34
N ASN A 102 9.10 2.35 -12.53
CA ASN A 102 8.35 3.59 -12.72
C ASN A 102 8.67 4.65 -11.65
N ASP A 103 9.83 4.55 -11.00
CA ASP A 103 10.35 5.47 -9.98
C ASP A 103 9.52 5.55 -8.68
N TYR A 104 8.57 4.62 -8.48
CA TYR A 104 7.80 4.55 -7.25
C TYR A 104 8.57 3.80 -6.18
N ARG A 105 8.60 4.36 -4.98
CA ARG A 105 8.95 3.63 -3.76
C ARG A 105 7.69 3.14 -3.08
N THR A 106 7.73 2.00 -2.41
CA THR A 106 6.49 1.32 -1.99
C THR A 106 6.45 1.02 -0.50
N PHE A 107 5.32 1.29 0.15
CA PHE A 107 4.99 0.75 1.46
C PHE A 107 4.16 -0.53 1.30
N LEU A 108 4.43 -1.52 2.14
CA LEU A 108 3.63 -2.74 2.22
C LEU A 108 2.94 -2.78 3.58
N VAL A 109 1.62 -2.67 3.61
CA VAL A 109 0.81 -2.64 4.83
C VAL A 109 -0.04 -3.89 4.91
N PHE A 110 0.05 -4.63 6.00
CA PHE A 110 -0.69 -5.89 6.16
C PHE A 110 -1.78 -5.74 7.22
N HIS A 111 -2.97 -6.20 6.87
CA HIS A 111 -4.07 -6.34 7.80
C HIS A 111 -3.75 -7.46 8.80
N THR A 112 -3.85 -7.17 10.10
CA THR A 112 -3.43 -8.11 11.17
C THR A 112 -4.31 -9.34 11.30
N ASP A 113 -5.58 -9.26 10.92
CA ASP A 113 -6.51 -10.40 10.79
C ASP A 113 -6.59 -10.98 9.35
N GLY A 114 -5.65 -10.59 8.49
CA GLY A 114 -5.64 -10.98 7.09
C GLY A 114 -5.34 -12.46 6.86
N ARG A 115 -5.37 -12.87 5.58
CA ARG A 115 -5.11 -14.26 5.17
C ARG A 115 -3.72 -14.74 5.56
N HIS A 116 -2.74 -13.84 5.55
CA HIS A 116 -1.35 -14.18 5.83
C HIS A 116 -0.95 -13.70 7.22
N ASP A 117 -0.32 -14.59 7.99
CA ASP A 117 0.35 -14.23 9.24
C ASP A 117 1.43 -13.17 8.98
N VAL A 118 1.19 -11.97 9.51
CA VAL A 118 2.02 -10.79 9.30
C VAL A 118 3.43 -10.97 9.87
N ASP A 119 3.57 -11.62 11.01
CA ASP A 119 4.88 -11.86 11.62
C ASP A 119 5.67 -12.92 10.86
N ARG A 120 4.98 -13.89 10.27
CA ARG A 120 5.60 -14.82 9.32
C ARG A 120 6.08 -14.10 8.06
N VAL A 121 5.27 -13.21 7.47
CA VAL A 121 5.70 -12.41 6.30
C VAL A 121 6.89 -11.53 6.66
N GLN A 122 6.84 -10.81 7.79
CA GLN A 122 7.94 -9.97 8.28
C GLN A 122 9.25 -10.76 8.44
N ARG A 123 9.20 -12.00 8.93
CA ARG A 123 10.38 -12.87 9.04
C ARG A 123 10.97 -13.23 7.68
N TYR A 124 10.13 -13.47 6.67
CA TYR A 124 10.61 -13.75 5.31
C TYR A 124 11.23 -12.52 4.65
N ILE A 125 10.59 -11.35 4.75
CA ILE A 125 11.15 -10.09 4.24
C ILE A 125 12.53 -9.81 4.84
N ARG A 126 12.70 -10.06 6.15
CA ARG A 126 13.99 -9.92 6.86
C ARG A 126 15.11 -10.83 6.36
N ARG A 127 14.79 -11.93 5.67
CA ARG A 127 15.81 -12.80 5.05
C ARG A 127 16.42 -12.16 3.80
N VAL A 128 15.71 -11.23 3.17
CA VAL A 128 16.15 -10.54 1.95
C VAL A 128 16.76 -9.18 2.30
N ALA A 129 16.09 -8.41 3.15
CA ALA A 129 16.56 -7.09 3.56
C ALA A 129 16.11 -6.74 4.98
N PRO A 130 16.85 -5.90 5.73
CA PRO A 130 16.48 -5.47 7.09
C PRO A 130 15.33 -4.43 7.09
N LEU A 131 14.24 -4.70 6.37
CA LEU A 131 13.07 -3.82 6.23
C LEU A 131 11.90 -4.32 7.07
N ARG A 132 11.10 -3.38 7.55
CA ARG A 132 9.84 -3.65 8.27
C ARG A 132 8.64 -3.41 7.38
N ILE A 133 7.69 -4.32 7.44
CA ILE A 133 6.37 -4.13 6.83
C ILE A 133 5.48 -3.32 7.77
N GLY A 134 4.54 -2.60 7.19
CA GLY A 134 3.47 -1.93 7.90
C GLY A 134 2.39 -2.90 8.37
N ARG A 135 1.60 -2.46 9.35
CA ARG A 135 0.50 -3.22 9.96
C ARG A 135 -0.72 -2.34 10.13
N PHE A 136 -1.89 -2.88 9.82
CA PHE A 136 -3.18 -2.28 10.15
C PHE A 136 -3.92 -3.17 11.16
N ASN A 137 -4.39 -2.56 12.25
CA ASN A 137 -5.21 -3.22 13.26
C ASN A 137 -6.68 -2.77 13.12
N PRO A 138 -7.59 -3.67 12.73
CA PRO A 138 -9.00 -3.32 12.49
C PRO A 138 -9.77 -2.97 13.77
N GLU A 139 -9.37 -3.50 14.93
CA GLU A 139 -10.07 -3.24 16.19
C GLU A 139 -9.80 -1.83 16.72
N SER A 140 -8.55 -1.37 16.56
CA SER A 140 -8.10 -0.04 17.01
C SER A 140 -8.11 1.02 15.91
N LEU A 141 -8.23 0.61 14.64
CA LEU A 141 -8.05 1.45 13.45
C LEU A 141 -6.67 2.13 13.38
N GLU A 142 -5.66 1.53 14.00
CA GLU A 142 -4.28 2.02 13.95
C GLU A 142 -3.53 1.44 12.75
N VAL A 143 -2.70 2.28 12.12
CA VAL A 143 -1.80 1.87 11.04
C VAL A 143 -0.35 2.26 11.35
N THR A 144 0.55 1.33 11.04
CA THR A 144 1.99 1.58 10.95
C THR A 144 2.40 1.39 9.49
N LEU A 145 3.14 2.34 8.91
CA LEU A 145 3.54 2.26 7.49
C LEU A 145 4.71 1.31 7.24
N GLY A 146 5.54 1.06 8.25
CA GLY A 146 6.78 0.29 8.09
C GLY A 146 7.89 1.13 7.43
N ASP A 147 8.82 0.44 6.76
CA ASP A 147 9.90 1.05 6.03
C ASP A 147 9.56 1.17 4.54
N LEU A 148 10.11 2.18 3.87
CA LEU A 148 9.89 2.43 2.46
C LEU A 148 10.79 1.53 1.59
N PHE A 149 10.19 0.66 0.79
CA PHE A 149 10.87 -0.24 -0.14
C PHE A 149 11.29 0.51 -1.40
N SER A 150 12.50 0.23 -1.86
CA SER A 150 13.06 0.75 -3.12
C SER A 150 14.02 -0.28 -3.69
N GLU A 151 14.31 -0.18 -4.99
CA GLU A 151 15.25 -1.08 -5.69
C GLU A 151 16.61 -1.19 -4.98
N GLN A 152 17.12 -0.07 -4.44
CA GLN A 152 18.42 -0.06 -3.75
C GLN A 152 18.41 -0.81 -2.41
N LYS A 153 17.23 -1.03 -1.82
CA LYS A 153 17.07 -1.65 -0.48
C LYS A 153 16.49 -3.05 -0.54
N PHE A 154 15.81 -3.39 -1.63
CA PHE A 154 15.09 -4.65 -1.76
C PHE A 154 15.07 -5.09 -3.22
N GLU A 155 15.78 -6.18 -3.51
CA GLU A 155 15.85 -6.76 -4.84
C GLU A 155 15.45 -8.24 -4.81
N LEU A 156 14.46 -8.60 -5.62
CA LEU A 156 13.99 -9.97 -5.78
C LEU A 156 14.66 -10.66 -6.96
N ASN A 157 15.99 -10.83 -6.88
CA ASN A 157 16.77 -11.64 -7.83
C ASN A 157 16.55 -13.14 -7.63
N ALA A 158 17.19 -13.97 -8.47
CA ALA A 158 17.01 -15.43 -8.42
C ALA A 158 17.32 -16.03 -7.03
N ALA A 159 18.40 -15.59 -6.38
CA ALA A 159 18.80 -16.09 -5.07
C ALA A 159 17.82 -15.69 -3.96
N SER A 160 17.30 -14.46 -3.97
CA SER A 160 16.31 -14.02 -2.97
C SER A 160 14.92 -14.62 -3.22
N ARG A 161 14.57 -14.97 -4.46
CA ARG A 161 13.34 -15.70 -4.78
C ARG A 161 13.33 -17.12 -4.22
N ASP A 162 14.49 -17.79 -4.15
CA ASP A 162 14.60 -19.16 -3.65
C ASP A 162 14.42 -19.27 -2.12
N VAL A 163 14.71 -18.20 -1.37
CA VAL A 163 14.53 -18.17 0.10
C VAL A 163 13.14 -17.70 0.53
N LEU A 164 12.32 -17.24 -0.43
CA LEU A 164 10.95 -16.79 -0.20
C LEU A 164 9.93 -17.85 -0.65
N PRO A 165 8.82 -18.03 0.08
CA PRO A 165 7.70 -18.83 -0.40
C PRO A 165 7.14 -18.27 -1.72
N ASN A 166 6.65 -19.17 -2.58
CA ASN A 166 6.04 -18.78 -3.86
C ASN A 166 4.92 -17.75 -3.70
N TYR A 167 4.06 -17.87 -2.69
CA TYR A 167 2.96 -16.92 -2.48
C TYR A 167 3.44 -15.49 -2.15
N ILE A 168 4.69 -15.32 -1.71
CA ILE A 168 5.30 -14.01 -1.48
C ILE A 168 5.96 -13.51 -2.76
N ALA A 169 6.79 -14.35 -3.39
CA ALA A 169 7.62 -13.93 -4.51
C ALA A 169 6.89 -13.87 -5.86
N ARG A 170 5.87 -14.71 -6.08
CA ARG A 170 5.25 -14.99 -7.39
C ARG A 170 3.72 -14.90 -7.37
#